data_AF-A0A074RWB0-F1
#
_entry.id   AF-A0A074RWB0-F1
#
_cell.length_a   1.000
_cell.length_b   1.000
_cell.length_c   1.000
_cell.angle_alpha   90.00
_cell.angle_beta   90.00
_cell.angle_gamma   90.00
#
_symmetry.space_group_name_H-M   'P 1'
#
loop_
_entity.id
_entity.type
_entity.pdbx_description
1 polymer ?
#
loop_
_entity_poly.entity_id
_entity_poly.type
_entity_poly.pdbx_seq_one_letter_code
_entity_poly.pdbx_strand_id
1 'polypeptide(L)'
;MGEQDASGKAGARTVNTTERINALRLLLRENQVDAYVVVSEDQHSSEYLADCDARRAFISGFDGSAGCAVVSVSGAFLFTDGRYFLQAEQQLDSNWTLMKQGLPGVPTWQEFLAKKLPEGTKIGIDPTLISVSDATSLRTTLASRNSSLVPIATNLVDKIWTSRPPRPAKPIHPLSLKYAGTSPAEKLSTLRAKLARADATGVVITLLDEVAWLVGMRGSDIDYNPVFFAYAIVTPAAATLFVNSSQITSEAQEYLKESGWEVDRYENIIKRLEELGSKAEEAKEEQKDTEDHDGDEAQLKGEAKGKVLIDSKASLAVAHALGEGHYHVVRSSVADAKSIKNGAELDGFRNSHIRDGVALARYFAHLEEHLLGPEEPKWSEYQAAQVLERYRSELDLFKGLSFTTISSTGPNGAIIHYSPPEEGSAEIKKEQIYLCDSGAQFLDGTTDVTRTWHFGTPTEEEKRAFTRVLQGHISIDTAVFPNGTTGYVLDAFARRALWADGLDYRQVSAWKTM
;
A
#
# COMPACT_ATOMS: atom_id res chain seq x y z
N MET A 1 -15.60 2.19 -36.53
CA MET A 1 -14.33 1.45 -36.50
C MET A 1 -13.28 2.41 -36.03
N GLY A 2 -12.79 2.17 -34.83
CA GLY A 2 -11.90 3.02 -34.06
C GLY A 2 -11.78 2.34 -32.71
N GLU A 3 -10.92 1.32 -32.66
CA GLU A 3 -10.56 0.62 -31.43
C GLU A 3 -9.99 1.64 -30.46
N GLN A 4 -10.64 1.79 -29.31
CA GLN A 4 -10.06 2.45 -28.15
C GLN A 4 -9.18 1.43 -27.46
N ASP A 5 -7.90 1.78 -27.40
CA ASP A 5 -6.85 1.06 -26.70
C ASP A 5 -7.21 0.83 -25.23
N ALA A 6 -7.11 -0.43 -24.79
CA ALA A 6 -7.56 -0.90 -23.48
C ALA A 6 -6.43 -0.94 -22.43
N SER A 7 -5.35 -0.18 -22.63
CA SER A 7 -4.25 -0.05 -21.66
C SER A 7 -3.89 1.42 -21.43
N GLY A 8 -4.75 2.13 -20.71
CA GLY A 8 -4.59 3.55 -20.43
C GLY A 8 -3.52 3.85 -19.38
N LYS A 9 -2.23 3.80 -19.76
CA LYS A 9 -1.17 4.56 -19.09
C LYS A 9 -0.77 5.74 -19.98
N ALA A 10 -1.66 6.71 -20.07
CA ALA A 10 -1.47 7.90 -20.89
C ALA A 10 -0.51 8.87 -20.20
N GLY A 11 0.59 9.21 -20.87
CA GLY A 11 1.53 10.23 -20.45
C GLY A 11 0.87 11.60 -20.21
N ALA A 12 1.53 12.40 -19.36
CA ALA A 12 1.30 13.80 -18.98
C ALA A 12 0.28 14.63 -19.80
N ARG A 13 -1.02 14.30 -19.73
CA ARG A 13 -2.08 15.10 -20.34
C ARG A 13 -3.16 15.42 -19.31
N THR A 14 -3.47 16.70 -19.19
CA THR A 14 -4.58 17.19 -18.38
C THR A 14 -5.90 16.55 -18.82
N VAL A 15 -6.62 15.94 -17.88
CA VAL A 15 -7.94 15.33 -18.13
C VAL A 15 -9.03 16.34 -17.76
N ASN A 16 -9.96 16.63 -18.67
CA ASN A 16 -11.13 17.45 -18.34
C ASN A 16 -12.10 16.65 -17.47
N THR A 17 -12.28 17.10 -16.22
CA THR A 17 -13.07 16.45 -15.17
C THR A 17 -14.41 17.14 -14.90
N THR A 18 -14.76 18.18 -15.67
CA THR A 18 -15.96 19.02 -15.44
C THR A 18 -17.24 18.19 -15.32
N GLU A 19 -17.47 17.26 -16.25
CA GLU A 19 -18.65 16.39 -16.24
C GLU A 19 -18.64 15.42 -15.05
N ARG A 20 -17.48 14.86 -14.71
CA ARG A 20 -17.32 13.92 -13.59
C ARG A 20 -17.63 14.61 -12.25
N ILE A 21 -17.11 15.82 -12.04
CA ILE A 21 -17.37 16.61 -10.82
C ILE A 21 -18.84 17.01 -10.73
N ASN A 22 -19.45 17.44 -11.84
CA ASN A 22 -20.87 17.82 -11.85
C ASN A 22 -21.78 16.62 -11.54
N ALA A 23 -21.50 15.46 -12.13
CA ALA A 23 -22.23 14.23 -11.83
C ALA A 23 -22.09 13.82 -10.36
N LEU A 24 -20.86 13.89 -9.79
CA LEU A 24 -20.64 13.61 -8.38
C LEU A 24 -21.41 14.58 -7.47
N ARG A 25 -21.43 15.88 -7.79
CA ARG A 25 -22.18 16.90 -7.03
C ARG A 25 -23.68 16.67 -7.02
N LEU A 26 -24.25 16.08 -8.08
CA LEU A 26 -25.65 15.65 -8.07
C LEU A 26 -25.86 14.53 -7.04
N LEU A 27 -24.98 13.54 -7.03
CA LEU A 27 -25.02 12.46 -6.04
C LEU A 27 -24.82 12.96 -4.61
N LEU A 28 -24.04 14.02 -4.37
CA LEU A 28 -23.92 14.63 -3.04
C LEU A 28 -25.27 15.11 -2.52
N ARG A 29 -26.04 15.81 -3.37
CA ARG A 29 -27.38 16.31 -3.02
C ARG A 29 -28.35 15.16 -2.76
N GLU A 30 -28.33 14.13 -3.59
CA GLU A 30 -29.18 12.93 -3.42
C GLU A 30 -28.90 12.21 -2.09
N ASN A 31 -27.64 12.15 -1.67
CA ASN A 31 -27.23 11.50 -0.42
C ASN A 31 -27.18 12.47 0.78
N GLN A 32 -27.63 13.72 0.61
CA GLN A 32 -27.69 14.76 1.65
C GLN A 32 -26.34 15.00 2.35
N VAL A 33 -25.26 15.00 1.58
CA VAL A 33 -23.91 15.36 2.03
C VAL A 33 -23.39 16.60 1.30
N ASP A 34 -22.53 17.36 1.95
CA ASP A 34 -22.00 18.64 1.46
C ASP A 34 -20.62 18.50 0.82
N ALA A 35 -19.89 17.45 1.21
CA ALA A 35 -18.60 17.06 0.65
C ALA A 35 -18.46 15.54 0.58
N TYR A 36 -17.59 15.05 -0.30
CA TYR A 36 -17.25 13.65 -0.43
C TYR A 36 -15.74 13.45 -0.54
N VAL A 37 -15.24 12.49 0.22
CA VAL A 37 -13.83 12.14 0.28
C VAL A 37 -13.58 10.92 -0.60
N VAL A 38 -12.59 11.04 -1.49
CA VAL A 38 -12.13 9.97 -2.37
C VAL A 38 -10.64 9.77 -2.09
N VAL A 39 -10.35 8.77 -1.26
CA VAL A 39 -8.98 8.38 -0.91
C VAL A 39 -8.34 7.54 -2.02
N SER A 40 -7.06 7.22 -1.89
CA SER A 40 -6.36 6.35 -2.85
C SER A 40 -6.56 4.88 -2.54
N GLU A 41 -6.64 4.55 -1.26
CA GLU A 41 -6.63 3.20 -0.72
C GLU A 41 -7.84 2.39 -1.19
N ASP A 42 -7.65 1.08 -1.32
CA ASP A 42 -8.74 0.12 -1.49
C ASP A 42 -9.29 -0.34 -0.12
N GLN A 43 -10.26 -1.25 -0.16
CA GLN A 43 -10.89 -1.82 1.03
C GLN A 43 -9.97 -2.67 1.93
N HIS A 44 -8.73 -2.92 1.48
CA HIS A 44 -7.70 -3.66 2.19
C HIS A 44 -6.50 -2.78 2.57
N SER A 45 -6.62 -1.46 2.41
CA SER A 45 -5.52 -0.51 2.62
C SER A 45 -4.26 -0.83 1.80
N SER A 46 -4.44 -1.32 0.57
CA SER A 46 -3.35 -1.62 -0.35
C SER A 46 -2.63 -0.33 -0.78
N GLU A 47 -1.29 -0.40 -0.89
CA GLU A 47 -0.47 0.71 -1.37
C GLU A 47 -0.56 0.89 -2.90
N TYR A 48 -0.45 -0.23 -3.63
CA TYR A 48 -0.75 -0.28 -5.06
C TYR A 48 -2.18 -0.76 -5.24
N LEU A 49 -2.83 -0.27 -6.29
CA LEU A 49 -4.24 -0.53 -6.54
C LEU A 49 -4.42 -1.37 -7.79
N ALA A 50 -5.47 -2.18 -7.81
CA ALA A 50 -6.03 -2.64 -9.07
C ALA A 50 -6.75 -1.46 -9.75
N ASP A 51 -6.80 -1.46 -11.09
CA ASP A 51 -7.39 -0.37 -11.87
C ASP A 51 -8.85 -0.07 -11.48
N CYS A 52 -9.61 -1.08 -11.04
CA CYS A 52 -11.00 -0.92 -10.59
C CYS A 52 -11.13 -0.07 -9.31
N ASP A 53 -10.06 0.11 -8.54
CA ASP A 53 -10.04 0.89 -7.30
C ASP A 53 -9.36 2.26 -7.47
N ALA A 54 -8.86 2.60 -8.67
CA ALA A 54 -8.24 3.88 -9.00
C ALA A 54 -9.23 5.06 -9.11
N ARG A 55 -10.18 5.15 -8.17
CA ARG A 55 -11.29 6.12 -8.14
C ARG A 55 -10.81 7.56 -8.09
N ARG A 56 -9.76 7.84 -7.32
CA ARG A 56 -9.13 9.16 -7.25
C ARG A 56 -8.56 9.57 -8.62
N ALA A 57 -7.88 8.66 -9.30
CA ALA A 57 -7.37 8.91 -10.66
C ALA A 57 -8.51 9.16 -11.64
N PHE A 58 -9.59 8.37 -11.57
CA PHE A 58 -10.77 8.62 -12.40
C PHE A 58 -11.42 9.98 -12.11
N ILE A 59 -11.70 10.34 -10.85
CA ILE A 59 -12.43 11.59 -10.57
C ILE A 59 -11.59 12.84 -10.86
N SER A 60 -10.27 12.78 -10.65
CA SER A 60 -9.38 13.96 -10.72
C SER A 60 -8.47 14.03 -11.95
N GLY A 61 -8.23 12.91 -12.63
CA GLY A 61 -7.20 12.80 -13.65
C GLY A 61 -5.78 12.58 -13.11
N PHE A 62 -5.57 12.68 -11.79
CA PHE A 62 -4.26 12.49 -11.17
C PHE A 62 -4.01 11.02 -10.77
N ASP A 63 -3.01 10.39 -11.38
CA ASP A 63 -2.72 8.96 -11.29
C ASP A 63 -1.50 8.59 -10.42
N GLY A 64 -0.85 9.56 -9.74
CA GLY A 64 0.26 9.28 -8.82
C GLY A 64 -0.14 8.35 -7.66
N SER A 65 0.78 7.60 -7.05
CA SER A 65 0.36 6.53 -6.10
C SER A 65 -0.27 7.05 -4.80
N ALA A 66 -0.03 8.30 -4.40
CA ALA A 66 -0.55 8.86 -3.16
C ALA A 66 -1.35 10.14 -3.36
N GLY A 67 -2.52 10.21 -2.73
CA GLY A 67 -3.29 11.43 -2.60
C GLY A 67 -4.71 11.23 -2.08
N CYS A 68 -5.41 12.33 -1.87
CA CYS A 68 -6.82 12.32 -1.48
C CYS A 68 -7.54 13.42 -2.26
N ALA A 69 -8.65 13.07 -2.91
CA ALA A 69 -9.55 14.04 -3.52
C ALA A 69 -10.69 14.36 -2.55
N VAL A 70 -11.02 15.65 -2.41
CA VAL A 70 -12.19 16.13 -1.67
C VAL A 70 -13.03 16.97 -2.62
N VAL A 71 -14.25 16.53 -2.90
CA VAL A 71 -15.21 17.26 -3.74
C VAL A 71 -16.35 17.75 -2.86
N SER A 72 -16.53 19.06 -2.84
CA SER A 72 -17.65 19.73 -2.17
C SER A 72 -18.63 20.31 -3.19
N VAL A 73 -19.77 20.77 -2.69
CA VAL A 73 -20.77 21.50 -3.50
C VAL A 73 -20.17 22.70 -4.25
N SER A 74 -19.10 23.33 -3.74
CA SER A 74 -18.52 24.57 -4.27
C SER A 74 -17.06 24.48 -4.71
N GLY A 75 -16.35 23.38 -4.47
CA GLY A 75 -14.93 23.26 -4.82
C GLY A 75 -14.44 21.81 -4.90
N ALA A 76 -13.30 21.59 -5.56
CA ALA A 76 -12.62 20.30 -5.63
C ALA A 76 -11.13 20.48 -5.29
N PHE A 77 -10.61 19.62 -4.43
CA PHE A 77 -9.26 19.73 -3.86
C PHE A 77 -8.55 18.40 -3.99
N LEU A 78 -7.30 18.42 -4.46
CA LEU A 78 -6.43 17.24 -4.47
C LEU A 78 -5.28 17.45 -3.50
N PHE A 79 -5.17 16.58 -2.50
CA PHE A 79 -4.06 16.53 -1.55
C PHE A 79 -3.07 15.48 -2.01
N THR A 80 -1.79 15.83 -2.07
CA THR A 80 -0.70 14.89 -2.31
C THR A 80 0.59 15.40 -1.68
N ASP A 81 1.62 14.56 -1.62
CA ASP A 81 2.91 14.87 -1.02
C ASP A 81 3.95 15.31 -2.06
N GLY A 82 5.15 15.66 -1.58
CA GLY A 82 6.23 16.25 -2.37
C GLY A 82 6.70 15.42 -3.56
N ARG A 83 6.42 14.11 -3.59
CA ARG A 83 6.77 13.23 -4.71
C ARG A 83 5.98 13.58 -5.98
N TYR A 84 4.80 14.16 -5.83
CA TYR A 84 3.80 14.26 -6.89
C TYR A 84 3.35 15.68 -7.24
N PHE A 85 3.96 16.73 -6.68
CA PHE A 85 3.54 18.10 -6.96
C PHE A 85 3.57 18.46 -8.45
N LEU A 86 4.67 18.15 -9.13
CA LEU A 86 4.85 18.46 -10.56
C LEU A 86 3.89 17.66 -11.44
N GLN A 87 3.74 16.36 -11.15
CA GLN A 87 2.80 15.49 -11.85
C GLN A 87 1.36 15.98 -11.69
N ALA A 88 0.95 16.32 -10.46
CA ALA A 88 -0.39 16.83 -10.20
C ALA A 88 -0.65 18.16 -10.92
N GLU A 89 0.33 19.08 -10.98
CA GLU A 89 0.20 20.33 -11.75
C GLU A 89 0.00 20.11 -13.25
N GLN A 90 0.54 19.03 -13.81
CA GLN A 90 0.39 18.70 -15.23
C GLN A 90 -0.92 17.96 -15.54
N GLN A 91 -1.39 17.12 -14.61
CA GLN A 91 -2.54 16.23 -14.84
C GLN A 91 -3.89 16.86 -14.43
N LEU A 92 -3.91 17.74 -13.44
CA LEU A 92 -5.13 18.37 -12.95
C LEU A 92 -5.60 19.48 -13.89
N ASP A 93 -6.91 19.53 -14.17
CA ASP A 93 -7.53 20.66 -14.86
C ASP A 93 -7.85 21.83 -13.91
N SER A 94 -8.40 22.91 -14.46
CA SER A 94 -8.72 24.12 -13.70
C SER A 94 -9.85 23.95 -12.67
N ASN A 95 -10.52 22.79 -12.61
CA ASN A 95 -11.54 22.53 -11.60
C ASN A 95 -10.93 22.21 -10.22
N TRP A 96 -9.67 21.78 -10.18
CA TRP A 96 -9.01 21.31 -8.97
C TRP A 96 -8.08 22.35 -8.37
N THR A 97 -8.10 22.43 -7.03
CA THR A 97 -7.06 23.11 -6.26
C THR A 97 -6.08 22.08 -5.73
N LEU A 98 -4.80 22.18 -6.14
CA LEU A 98 -3.74 21.33 -5.62
C LEU A 98 -3.30 21.78 -4.22
N MET A 99 -3.37 20.85 -3.27
CA MET A 99 -3.01 21.01 -1.87
C MET A 99 -1.68 20.29 -1.62
N LYS A 100 -0.57 21.03 -1.67
CA LYS A 100 0.81 20.52 -1.56
C LYS A 100 1.18 20.18 -0.10
N GLN A 101 0.86 18.98 0.36
CA GLN A 101 1.04 18.56 1.75
C GLN A 101 2.51 18.60 2.20
N GLY A 102 2.74 18.96 3.47
CA GLY A 102 4.07 19.10 4.05
C GLY A 102 4.72 20.47 3.83
N LEU A 103 4.13 21.35 3.01
CA LEU A 103 4.52 22.75 2.95
C LEU A 103 3.91 23.56 4.10
N PRO A 104 4.63 24.57 4.64
CA PRO A 104 4.09 25.44 5.68
C PRO A 104 2.74 26.05 5.30
N GLY A 105 1.76 25.95 6.20
CA GLY A 105 0.42 26.51 6.02
C GLY A 105 -0.55 25.70 5.17
N VAL A 106 -0.12 24.58 4.57
CA VAL A 106 -1.01 23.67 3.85
C VAL A 106 -1.52 22.59 4.82
N PRO A 107 -2.84 22.52 5.08
CA PRO A 107 -3.40 21.51 5.98
C PRO A 107 -3.34 20.12 5.36
N THR A 108 -3.36 19.08 6.20
CA THR A 108 -3.70 17.73 5.70
C THR A 108 -5.17 17.70 5.23
N TRP A 109 -5.56 16.67 4.48
CA TRP A 109 -6.96 16.54 4.08
C TRP A 109 -7.89 16.42 5.31
N GLN A 110 -7.48 15.70 6.35
CA GLN A 110 -8.23 15.60 7.61
C GLN A 110 -8.39 16.97 8.28
N GLU A 111 -7.29 17.73 8.37
CA GLU A 111 -7.33 19.09 8.92
C GLU A 111 -8.17 20.04 8.06
N PHE A 112 -8.15 19.87 6.74
CA PHE A 112 -8.98 20.66 5.83
C PHE A 112 -10.46 20.40 6.10
N LEU A 113 -10.87 19.12 6.19
CA LEU A 113 -12.23 18.74 6.56
C LEU A 113 -12.63 19.34 7.92
N ALA A 114 -11.74 19.22 8.91
CA ALA A 114 -12.01 19.63 10.27
C ALA A 114 -11.78 21.12 10.59
N LYS A 115 -11.17 21.92 9.70
CA LYS A 115 -10.84 23.33 10.02
C LYS A 115 -11.18 24.31 8.91
N LYS A 116 -11.33 23.87 7.67
CA LYS A 116 -11.50 24.75 6.49
C LYS A 116 -12.87 24.65 5.85
N LEU A 117 -13.56 23.51 5.97
CA LEU A 117 -14.95 23.42 5.56
C LEU A 117 -15.88 24.21 6.52
N PRO A 118 -17.05 24.66 6.02
CA PRO A 118 -18.06 25.30 6.86
C PRO A 118 -18.43 24.45 8.08
N GLU A 119 -18.85 25.10 9.16
CA GLU A 119 -19.43 24.39 10.31
C GLU A 119 -20.74 23.71 9.91
N GLY A 120 -21.08 22.59 10.55
CA GLY A 120 -22.29 21.83 10.20
C GLY A 120 -22.18 20.94 8.94
N THR A 121 -20.99 20.84 8.33
CA THR A 121 -20.81 20.09 7.07
C THR A 121 -21.00 18.59 7.30
N LYS A 122 -21.83 17.96 6.46
CA LYS A 122 -21.96 16.51 6.34
C LYS A 122 -20.98 15.99 5.29
N ILE A 123 -20.02 15.18 5.70
CA ILE A 123 -18.93 14.72 4.85
C ILE A 123 -19.12 13.24 4.54
N GLY A 124 -19.51 12.93 3.31
CA GLY A 124 -19.66 11.56 2.84
C GLY A 124 -18.32 10.86 2.60
N ILE A 125 -18.25 9.58 2.95
CA ILE A 125 -17.12 8.71 2.62
C ILE A 125 -17.60 7.27 2.47
N ASP A 126 -16.96 6.51 1.59
CA ASP A 126 -17.14 5.06 1.53
C ASP A 126 -16.49 4.42 2.77
N PRO A 127 -17.25 3.75 3.66
CA PRO A 127 -16.70 3.18 4.90
C PRO A 127 -15.74 2.03 4.65
N THR A 128 -15.72 1.44 3.44
CA THR A 128 -14.74 0.41 3.10
C THR A 128 -13.34 1.00 2.90
N LEU A 129 -13.23 2.30 2.58
CA LEU A 129 -11.97 2.93 2.16
C LEU A 129 -11.33 3.80 3.25
N ILE A 130 -11.87 3.84 4.46
CA ILE A 130 -11.26 4.56 5.58
C ILE A 130 -11.06 3.60 6.75
N SER A 131 -9.88 3.66 7.37
CA SER A 131 -9.59 2.84 8.55
C SER A 131 -10.48 3.25 9.73
N VAL A 132 -10.79 2.29 10.61
CA VAL A 132 -11.54 2.56 11.84
C VAL A 132 -10.82 3.58 12.73
N SER A 133 -9.48 3.55 12.75
CA SER A 133 -8.66 4.49 13.51
C SER A 133 -8.78 5.92 12.98
N ASP A 134 -8.60 6.10 11.66
CA ASP A 134 -8.70 7.42 11.02
C ASP A 134 -10.12 7.98 11.11
N ALA A 135 -11.14 7.13 10.90
CA ALA A 135 -12.52 7.53 11.03
C ALA A 135 -12.86 7.99 12.46
N THR A 136 -12.36 7.29 13.48
CA THR A 136 -12.58 7.64 14.89
C THR A 136 -11.92 8.98 15.25
N SER A 137 -10.67 9.17 14.83
CA SER A 137 -9.95 10.44 15.00
C SER A 137 -10.67 11.58 14.29
N LEU A 138 -11.08 11.37 13.03
CA LEU A 138 -11.77 12.36 12.23
C LEU A 138 -13.13 12.72 12.83
N ARG A 139 -13.96 11.75 13.25
CA ARG A 139 -15.26 12.00 13.91
C ARG A 139 -15.09 12.87 15.15
N THR A 140 -14.06 12.62 15.96
CA THR A 140 -13.75 13.42 17.15
C THR A 140 -13.45 14.88 16.79
N THR A 141 -12.59 15.10 15.78
CA THR A 141 -12.26 16.47 15.34
C THR A 141 -13.44 17.19 14.70
N LEU A 142 -14.26 16.50 13.90
CA LEU A 142 -15.44 17.08 13.24
C LEU A 142 -16.56 17.47 14.22
N ALA A 143 -16.75 16.68 15.29
CA ALA A 143 -17.77 16.95 16.30
C ALA A 143 -17.58 18.34 16.96
N SER A 144 -16.34 18.79 17.14
CA SER A 144 -16.03 20.12 17.69
C SER A 144 -16.58 21.29 16.86
N ARG A 145 -16.93 21.07 15.60
CA ARG A 145 -17.49 22.06 14.66
C ARG A 145 -18.89 21.70 14.18
N ASN A 146 -19.61 20.87 14.95
CA ASN A 146 -20.93 20.35 14.59
C ASN A 146 -20.98 19.68 13.21
N SER A 147 -19.83 19.24 12.69
CA SER A 147 -19.70 18.56 11.39
C SER A 147 -19.69 17.06 11.62
N SER A 148 -20.01 16.27 10.60
CA SER A 148 -20.10 14.82 10.75
C SER A 148 -19.53 14.06 9.56
N LEU A 149 -18.94 12.90 9.86
CA LEU A 149 -18.59 11.91 8.86
C LEU A 149 -19.82 11.03 8.61
N VAL A 150 -20.24 10.92 7.36
CA VAL A 150 -21.42 10.18 6.92
C VAL A 150 -20.97 8.98 6.09
N PRO A 151 -21.04 7.74 6.64
CA PRO A 151 -20.76 6.53 5.88
C PRO A 151 -21.77 6.36 4.73
N ILE A 152 -21.28 6.22 3.50
CA ILE A 152 -22.10 5.94 2.31
C ILE A 152 -21.68 4.57 1.76
N ALA A 153 -22.52 3.56 1.97
CA ALA A 153 -22.20 2.16 1.64
C ALA A 153 -21.93 1.92 0.14
N THR A 154 -22.58 2.67 -0.75
CA THR A 154 -22.28 2.62 -2.19
C THR A 154 -21.34 3.75 -2.57
N ASN A 155 -20.15 3.41 -3.09
CA ASN A 155 -19.21 4.41 -3.55
C ASN A 155 -19.83 5.33 -4.63
N LEU A 156 -19.78 6.64 -4.43
CA LEU A 156 -20.40 7.59 -5.35
C LEU A 156 -19.61 7.76 -6.65
N VAL A 157 -18.30 7.49 -6.65
CA VAL A 157 -17.48 7.50 -7.87
C VAL A 157 -17.86 6.31 -8.76
N ASP A 158 -18.11 5.15 -8.17
CA ASP A 158 -18.50 3.95 -8.92
C ASP A 158 -19.81 4.15 -9.68
N LYS A 159 -20.75 4.97 -9.16
CA LYS A 159 -22.02 5.30 -9.83
C LYS A 159 -21.87 6.12 -11.10
N ILE A 160 -20.79 6.89 -11.23
CA ILE A 160 -20.52 7.76 -12.39
C ILE A 160 -19.42 7.21 -13.31
N TRP A 161 -18.70 6.18 -12.86
CA TRP A 161 -17.63 5.54 -13.61
C TRP A 161 -18.17 4.42 -14.50
N THR A 162 -18.76 4.79 -15.63
CA THR A 162 -19.42 3.85 -16.57
C THR A 162 -18.45 2.85 -17.22
N SER A 163 -17.17 3.22 -17.33
CA SER A 163 -16.09 2.38 -17.89
C SER A 163 -15.20 1.76 -16.82
N ARG A 164 -15.70 1.56 -15.60
CA ARG A 164 -14.92 0.99 -14.49
C ARG A 164 -14.45 -0.43 -14.84
N PRO A 165 -13.14 -0.73 -14.76
CA PRO A 165 -12.62 -2.07 -15.01
C PRO A 165 -13.20 -3.09 -14.00
N PRO A 166 -13.36 -4.37 -14.40
CA PRO A 166 -13.73 -5.41 -13.46
C PRO A 166 -12.61 -5.62 -12.43
N ARG A 167 -13.00 -6.03 -11.22
CA ARG A 167 -12.02 -6.43 -10.21
C ARG A 167 -11.24 -7.66 -10.71
N PRO A 168 -9.89 -7.65 -10.67
CA PRO A 168 -9.09 -8.82 -10.97
C PRO A 168 -9.48 -10.00 -10.08
N ALA A 169 -9.48 -11.19 -10.68
CA ALA A 169 -9.74 -12.45 -10.00
C ALA A 169 -8.83 -13.53 -10.61
N LYS A 170 -7.52 -13.33 -10.51
CA LYS A 170 -6.52 -14.25 -11.06
C LYS A 170 -6.38 -15.49 -10.16
N PRO A 171 -6.04 -16.67 -10.71
CA PRO A 171 -5.84 -17.88 -9.92
C PRO A 171 -4.85 -17.70 -8.78
N ILE A 172 -5.12 -18.35 -7.64
CA ILE A 172 -4.21 -18.39 -6.49
C ILE A 172 -3.50 -19.74 -6.39
N HIS A 173 -2.29 -19.70 -5.83
CA HIS A 173 -1.39 -20.84 -5.77
C HIS A 173 -0.73 -20.99 -4.39
N PRO A 174 -0.51 -22.23 -3.91
CA PRO A 174 0.20 -22.46 -2.66
C PRO A 174 1.68 -22.08 -2.76
N LEU A 175 2.21 -21.52 -1.68
CA LEU A 175 3.65 -21.32 -1.53
C LEU A 175 4.25 -22.52 -0.79
N SER A 176 5.13 -23.25 -1.48
CA SER A 176 5.79 -24.42 -0.91
C SER A 176 6.55 -24.11 0.39
N LEU A 177 6.53 -25.07 1.32
CA LEU A 177 7.24 -24.99 2.60
C LEU A 177 8.73 -24.70 2.46
N LYS A 178 9.38 -25.12 1.36
CA LYS A 178 10.80 -24.83 1.11
C LYS A 178 11.10 -23.32 1.02
N TYR A 179 10.11 -22.50 0.66
CA TYR A 179 10.23 -21.05 0.60
C TYR A 179 9.62 -20.39 1.85
N ALA A 180 8.49 -20.91 2.34
CA ALA A 180 7.77 -20.31 3.46
C ALA A 180 8.38 -20.62 4.83
N GLY A 181 9.08 -21.75 5.00
CA GLY A 181 9.70 -22.20 6.24
C GLY A 181 8.75 -22.62 7.37
N THR A 182 7.49 -22.21 7.32
CA THR A 182 6.47 -22.51 8.33
C THR A 182 5.13 -22.74 7.66
N SER A 183 4.43 -23.80 8.07
CA SER A 183 3.13 -24.18 7.50
C SER A 183 2.01 -23.23 7.91
N PRO A 184 0.92 -23.12 7.12
CA PRO A 184 -0.26 -22.37 7.54
C PRO A 184 -0.87 -22.90 8.85
N ALA A 185 -0.84 -24.22 9.06
CA ALA A 185 -1.33 -24.85 10.29
C ALA A 185 -0.56 -24.39 11.54
N GLU A 186 0.77 -24.29 11.47
CA GLU A 186 1.61 -23.77 12.56
C GLU A 186 1.37 -22.28 12.81
N LYS A 187 1.18 -21.49 11.74
CA LYS A 187 0.84 -20.07 11.84
C LYS A 187 -0.52 -19.88 12.53
N LEU A 188 -1.53 -20.68 12.16
CA LEU A 188 -2.85 -20.70 12.80
C LEU A 188 -2.75 -21.08 14.28
N SER A 189 -1.96 -22.10 14.62
CA SER A 189 -1.74 -22.50 16.02
C SER A 189 -1.15 -21.36 16.85
N THR A 190 -0.14 -20.68 16.32
CA THR A 190 0.48 -19.51 16.96
C THR A 190 -0.51 -18.37 17.14
N LEU A 191 -1.32 -18.07 16.12
CA LEU A 191 -2.35 -17.03 16.18
C LEU A 191 -3.42 -17.36 17.21
N ARG A 192 -3.93 -18.59 17.24
CA ARG A 192 -4.93 -19.05 18.24
C ARG A 192 -4.39 -18.99 19.66
N ALA A 193 -3.12 -19.32 19.89
CA ALA A 193 -2.49 -19.15 21.19
C ALA A 193 -2.50 -17.68 21.66
N LYS A 194 -2.33 -16.72 20.74
CA LYS A 194 -2.47 -15.28 21.05
C LYS A 194 -3.92 -14.91 21.38
N LEU A 195 -4.90 -15.41 20.60
CA LEU A 195 -6.33 -15.20 20.90
C LEU A 195 -6.70 -15.70 22.29
N ALA A 196 -6.28 -16.91 22.64
CA ALA A 196 -6.55 -17.50 23.96
C ALA A 196 -5.95 -16.68 25.11
N ARG A 197 -4.74 -16.11 24.93
CA ARG A 197 -4.12 -15.24 25.95
C ARG A 197 -4.86 -13.91 26.14
N ALA A 198 -5.47 -13.40 25.07
CA ALA A 198 -6.25 -12.17 25.07
C ALA A 198 -7.73 -12.38 25.44
N ASP A 199 -8.16 -13.63 25.63
CA ASP A 199 -9.56 -14.03 25.82
C ASP A 199 -10.48 -13.49 24.70
N ALA A 200 -9.94 -13.43 23.47
CA ALA A 200 -10.64 -12.89 22.30
C ALA A 200 -11.45 -13.99 21.60
N THR A 201 -12.62 -13.63 21.08
CA THR A 201 -13.53 -14.57 20.39
C THR A 201 -13.12 -14.84 18.94
N GLY A 202 -12.27 -14.00 18.37
CA GLY A 202 -11.69 -14.18 17.05
C GLY A 202 -10.83 -12.99 16.62
N VAL A 203 -10.29 -13.08 15.41
CA VAL A 203 -9.57 -11.98 14.74
C VAL A 203 -9.95 -11.92 13.26
N VAL A 204 -10.09 -10.71 12.74
CA VAL A 204 -10.32 -10.43 11.32
C VAL A 204 -9.02 -9.90 10.71
N ILE A 205 -8.57 -10.52 9.63
CA ILE A 205 -7.40 -10.11 8.86
C ILE A 205 -7.89 -9.50 7.56
N THR A 206 -7.56 -8.22 7.35
CA THR A 206 -8.04 -7.42 6.22
C THR A 206 -6.94 -7.06 5.23
N LEU A 207 -5.67 -7.02 5.66
CA LEU A 207 -4.54 -6.68 4.78
C LEU A 207 -4.16 -7.89 3.92
N LEU A 208 -4.05 -7.71 2.61
CA LEU A 208 -3.90 -8.81 1.67
C LEU A 208 -2.57 -9.58 1.82
N ASP A 209 -1.49 -8.90 2.19
CA ASP A 209 -0.19 -9.51 2.44
C ASP A 209 -0.20 -10.37 3.71
N GLU A 210 -0.95 -9.97 4.74
CA GLU A 210 -1.19 -10.78 5.93
C GLU A 210 -2.04 -12.02 5.61
N VAL A 211 -3.11 -11.88 4.83
CA VAL A 211 -3.94 -13.02 4.39
C VAL A 211 -3.08 -14.00 3.59
N ALA A 212 -2.33 -13.52 2.58
CA ALA A 212 -1.46 -14.35 1.76
C ALA A 212 -0.38 -15.08 2.59
N TRP A 213 0.23 -14.40 3.56
CA TRP A 213 1.24 -15.01 4.43
C TRP A 213 0.65 -16.04 5.40
N LEU A 214 -0.48 -15.73 6.02
CA LEU A 214 -1.12 -16.57 7.04
C LEU A 214 -1.67 -17.86 6.42
N VAL A 215 -2.31 -17.75 5.26
CA VAL A 215 -2.91 -18.88 4.54
C VAL A 215 -1.86 -19.67 3.74
N GLY A 216 -0.70 -19.08 3.46
CA GLY A 216 0.37 -19.73 2.69
C GLY A 216 0.13 -19.76 1.18
N MET A 217 -0.57 -18.75 0.66
CA MET A 217 -0.96 -18.65 -0.75
C MET A 217 -0.39 -17.38 -1.38
N ARG A 218 -0.30 -17.35 -2.72
CA ARG A 218 0.05 -16.15 -3.50
C ARG A 218 -0.92 -15.96 -4.65
N GLY A 219 -1.08 -14.71 -5.07
CA GLY A 219 -1.93 -14.30 -6.17
C GLY A 219 -1.23 -13.26 -7.05
N SER A 220 -2.00 -12.60 -7.91
CA SER A 220 -1.49 -11.53 -8.78
C SER A 220 -2.58 -10.49 -9.10
N ASP A 221 -3.53 -10.30 -8.20
CA ASP A 221 -4.66 -9.40 -8.42
C ASP A 221 -4.26 -7.92 -8.39
N ILE A 222 -3.15 -7.60 -7.71
CA ILE A 222 -2.55 -6.27 -7.66
C ILE A 222 -1.19 -6.34 -8.33
N ASP A 223 -0.92 -5.42 -9.24
CA ASP A 223 0.38 -5.36 -9.91
C ASP A 223 1.51 -5.22 -8.88
N TYR A 224 2.63 -5.88 -9.18
CA TYR A 224 3.85 -5.90 -8.39
C TYR A 224 3.75 -6.60 -7.01
N ASN A 225 2.54 -6.84 -6.51
CA ASN A 225 2.28 -7.39 -5.20
C ASN A 225 1.64 -8.78 -5.34
N PRO A 226 2.33 -9.86 -4.92
CA PRO A 226 1.86 -11.23 -5.17
C PRO A 226 0.74 -11.66 -4.20
N VAL A 227 -0.32 -10.85 -4.14
CA VAL A 227 -1.48 -10.97 -3.27
C VAL A 227 -2.77 -11.16 -4.08
N PHE A 228 -3.86 -11.45 -3.39
CA PHE A 228 -5.18 -11.69 -3.97
C PHE A 228 -6.26 -11.09 -3.08
N PHE A 229 -7.37 -10.61 -3.65
CA PHE A 229 -8.45 -9.99 -2.88
C PHE A 229 -9.11 -11.00 -1.95
N ALA A 230 -8.90 -10.82 -0.64
CA ALA A 230 -9.43 -11.73 0.36
C ALA A 230 -9.52 -11.10 1.75
N TYR A 231 -10.37 -11.70 2.58
CA TYR A 231 -10.36 -11.55 4.04
C TYR A 231 -10.11 -12.90 4.69
N ALA A 232 -9.62 -12.91 5.92
CA ALA A 232 -9.59 -14.11 6.75
C ALA A 232 -10.20 -13.84 8.13
N ILE A 233 -10.98 -14.79 8.64
CA ILE A 233 -11.47 -14.80 10.02
C ILE A 233 -10.92 -16.03 10.72
N VAL A 234 -10.26 -15.84 11.86
CA VAL A 234 -9.76 -16.93 12.70
C VAL A 234 -10.41 -16.85 14.06
N THR A 235 -11.05 -17.94 14.48
CA THR A 235 -11.65 -18.11 15.81
C THR A 235 -10.91 -19.24 16.55
N PRO A 236 -11.20 -19.47 17.84
CA PRO A 236 -10.68 -20.63 18.54
C PRO A 236 -11.00 -21.97 17.85
N ALA A 237 -12.13 -22.06 17.15
CA ALA A 237 -12.62 -23.30 16.54
C ALA A 237 -12.40 -23.41 15.02
N ALA A 238 -12.43 -22.29 14.29
CA ALA A 238 -12.45 -22.30 12.83
C ALA A 238 -11.47 -21.27 12.23
N ALA A 239 -11.14 -21.44 10.97
CA ALA A 239 -10.39 -20.48 10.17
C ALA A 239 -11.00 -20.45 8.77
N THR A 240 -11.49 -19.30 8.33
CA THR A 240 -12.24 -19.14 7.08
C THR A 240 -11.59 -18.09 6.21
N LEU A 241 -11.30 -18.45 4.97
CA LEU A 241 -10.83 -17.58 3.90
C LEU A 241 -12.01 -17.10 3.06
N PHE A 242 -12.19 -15.79 2.91
CA PHE A 242 -13.20 -15.17 2.07
C PHE A 242 -12.53 -14.70 0.78
N VAL A 243 -12.80 -15.37 -0.33
CA VAL A 243 -12.12 -15.14 -1.62
C VAL A 243 -13.08 -15.42 -2.78
N ASN A 244 -12.81 -14.86 -3.95
CA ASN A 244 -13.60 -15.14 -5.13
C ASN A 244 -13.41 -16.62 -5.54
N SER A 245 -14.49 -17.38 -5.63
CA SER A 245 -14.45 -18.82 -5.94
C SER A 245 -13.80 -19.13 -7.28
N SER A 246 -13.83 -18.21 -8.24
CA SER A 246 -13.17 -18.38 -9.55
C SER A 246 -11.64 -18.40 -9.48
N GLN A 247 -11.06 -17.92 -8.38
CA GLN A 247 -9.61 -17.91 -8.16
C GLN A 247 -9.08 -19.23 -7.62
N ILE A 248 -9.96 -20.09 -7.09
CA ILE A 248 -9.59 -21.32 -6.41
C ILE A 248 -9.39 -22.44 -7.44
N THR A 249 -8.14 -22.83 -7.63
CA THR A 249 -7.77 -24.02 -8.41
C THR A 249 -7.98 -25.30 -7.59
N SER A 250 -7.99 -26.46 -8.24
CA SER A 250 -8.07 -27.75 -7.53
C SER A 250 -6.92 -27.94 -6.53
N GLU A 251 -5.70 -27.54 -6.91
CA GLU A 251 -4.52 -27.55 -6.05
C GLU A 251 -4.69 -26.63 -4.83
N ALA A 252 -5.19 -25.41 -5.06
CA ALA A 252 -5.48 -24.46 -3.98
C ALA A 252 -6.52 -25.00 -3.00
N GLN A 253 -7.62 -25.58 -3.51
CA GLN A 253 -8.69 -26.14 -2.70
C GLN A 253 -8.20 -27.28 -1.81
N GLU A 254 -7.38 -28.17 -2.35
CA GLU A 254 -6.79 -29.29 -1.61
C GLU A 254 -5.83 -28.78 -0.52
N TYR A 255 -4.91 -27.88 -0.88
CA TYR A 255 -3.95 -27.29 0.05
C TYR A 255 -4.62 -26.56 1.22
N LEU A 256 -5.67 -25.77 0.95
CA LEU A 256 -6.44 -25.05 1.97
C LEU A 256 -7.11 -26.03 2.93
N LYS A 257 -7.76 -27.06 2.40
CA LYS A 257 -8.43 -28.09 3.19
C LYS A 257 -7.44 -28.84 4.09
N GLU A 258 -6.31 -29.26 3.55
CA GLU A 258 -5.25 -29.95 4.32
C GLU A 258 -4.64 -29.04 5.39
N SER A 259 -4.57 -27.74 5.12
CA SER A 259 -4.07 -26.73 6.04
C SER A 259 -5.09 -26.26 7.09
N GLY A 260 -6.29 -26.83 7.11
CA GLY A 260 -7.34 -26.53 8.09
C GLY A 260 -8.11 -25.22 7.82
N TRP A 261 -8.16 -24.78 6.56
CA TRP A 261 -8.91 -23.60 6.14
C TRP A 261 -10.24 -23.98 5.48
N GLU A 262 -11.30 -23.32 5.92
CA GLU A 262 -12.57 -23.25 5.22
C GLU A 262 -12.52 -22.14 4.16
N VAL A 263 -13.31 -22.28 3.10
CA VAL A 263 -13.41 -21.27 2.04
C VAL A 263 -14.85 -20.81 1.93
N ASP A 264 -15.05 -19.50 1.93
CA ASP A 264 -16.33 -18.85 1.68
C ASP A 264 -16.16 -17.76 0.61
N ARG A 265 -17.27 -17.30 0.04
CA ARG A 265 -17.31 -16.28 -0.98
C ARG A 265 -16.86 -14.94 -0.41
N TYR A 266 -16.09 -14.20 -1.20
CA TYR A 266 -15.64 -12.85 -0.85
C TYR A 266 -16.78 -11.94 -0.38
N GLU A 267 -17.96 -12.00 -1.02
CA GLU A 267 -19.10 -11.13 -0.69
C GLU A 267 -19.78 -11.46 0.64
N ASN A 268 -19.56 -12.66 1.19
CA ASN A 268 -20.19 -13.10 2.44
C ASN A 268 -19.53 -12.51 3.69
N ILE A 269 -18.40 -11.80 3.55
CA ILE A 269 -17.62 -11.26 4.68
C ILE A 269 -18.46 -10.40 5.61
N ILE A 270 -19.25 -9.45 5.09
CA ILE A 270 -20.05 -8.53 5.93
C ILE A 270 -21.05 -9.31 6.79
N LYS A 271 -21.82 -10.21 6.16
CA LYS A 271 -22.76 -11.08 6.88
C LYS A 271 -22.06 -11.89 7.96
N ARG A 272 -20.85 -12.42 7.67
CA ARG A 272 -20.11 -13.21 8.65
C ARG A 272 -19.62 -12.38 9.83
N LEU A 273 -19.24 -11.13 9.60
CA LEU A 273 -18.84 -10.20 10.65
C LEU A 273 -20.03 -9.86 11.56
N GLU A 274 -21.22 -9.62 10.99
CA GLU A 274 -22.45 -9.40 11.76
C GLU A 274 -22.75 -10.59 12.68
N GLU A 275 -22.71 -11.82 12.14
CA GLU A 275 -22.89 -13.05 12.94
C GLU A 275 -21.84 -13.20 14.06
N LEU A 276 -20.59 -12.78 13.80
CA LEU A 276 -19.51 -12.86 14.78
C LEU A 276 -19.67 -11.82 15.88
N GLY A 277 -20.12 -10.61 15.52
CA GLY A 277 -20.46 -9.54 16.44
C GLY A 277 -21.58 -9.93 17.41
N SER A 278 -22.69 -10.48 16.90
CA SER A 278 -23.81 -10.93 17.75
C SER A 278 -23.40 -12.03 18.74
N LYS A 279 -22.55 -12.98 18.34
CA LYS A 279 -22.04 -14.01 19.26
C LYS A 279 -21.14 -13.44 20.36
N ALA A 280 -20.39 -12.38 20.06
CA ALA A 280 -19.57 -11.69 21.06
C ALA A 280 -20.45 -10.95 22.09
N GLU A 281 -21.64 -10.47 21.68
CA GLU A 281 -22.64 -9.89 22.57
C GLU A 281 -23.22 -10.92 23.54
N GLU A 282 -23.66 -12.08 23.03
CA GLU A 282 -24.20 -13.19 23.83
C GLU A 282 -23.20 -13.67 24.89
N ALA A 283 -21.93 -13.83 24.53
CA ALA A 283 -20.88 -14.26 25.46
C ALA A 283 -20.61 -13.26 26.61
N LYS A 284 -20.87 -11.96 26.41
CA LYS A 284 -20.75 -10.95 27.48
C LYS A 284 -21.91 -10.99 28.45
N GLU A 285 -23.12 -11.34 27.99
CA GLU A 285 -24.29 -11.44 28.85
C GLU A 285 -24.19 -12.64 29.81
N GLU A 286 -23.57 -13.75 29.37
CA GLU A 286 -23.34 -14.94 30.19
C GLU A 286 -22.23 -14.79 31.25
N GLN A 287 -21.31 -13.83 31.09
CA GLN A 287 -20.13 -13.65 31.96
C GLN A 287 -20.28 -12.54 33.04
N LYS A 288 -21.49 -12.02 33.27
CA LYS A 288 -21.74 -10.89 34.21
C LYS A 288 -21.54 -11.20 35.71
N ASP A 289 -21.10 -12.41 36.09
CA ASP A 289 -21.07 -12.88 37.49
C ASP A 289 -19.67 -13.16 38.10
N THR A 290 -18.56 -12.68 37.54
CA THR A 290 -17.24 -12.81 38.22
C THR A 290 -16.37 -11.54 38.08
N GLU A 291 -16.18 -10.84 39.20
CA GLU A 291 -15.15 -9.82 39.39
C GLU A 291 -13.84 -10.52 39.80
N ASP A 292 -12.71 -10.13 39.20
CA ASP A 292 -11.39 -10.38 39.81
C ASP A 292 -10.40 -9.26 39.48
N HIS A 293 -9.65 -8.88 40.53
CA HIS A 293 -8.56 -7.90 40.57
C HIS A 293 -7.24 -8.50 40.03
N ASP A 294 -6.47 -7.73 39.25
CA ASP A 294 -5.03 -7.47 39.49
C ASP A 294 -4.31 -6.76 38.33
N GLY A 295 -3.42 -5.80 38.69
CA GLY A 295 -2.09 -5.49 38.11
C GLY A 295 -1.90 -5.06 36.63
N ASP A 296 -0.98 -4.12 36.40
CA ASP A 296 -0.66 -3.41 35.13
C ASP A 296 -0.39 -4.25 33.85
N GLU A 297 -0.19 -5.58 33.91
CA GLU A 297 -0.21 -6.45 32.72
C GLU A 297 -1.63 -6.83 32.25
N ALA A 298 -2.66 -6.47 33.03
CA ALA A 298 -4.07 -6.79 32.79
C ALA A 298 -4.77 -5.86 31.79
N GLN A 299 -4.14 -4.78 31.34
CA GLN A 299 -4.82 -3.75 30.54
C GLN A 299 -5.24 -4.25 29.15
N LEU A 300 -4.39 -5.07 28.49
CA LEU A 300 -4.74 -5.71 27.21
C LEU A 300 -5.74 -6.88 27.38
N LYS A 301 -5.70 -7.59 28.51
CA LYS A 301 -6.65 -8.69 28.79
C LYS A 301 -8.07 -8.17 29.02
N GLY A 302 -8.22 -7.07 29.76
CA GLY A 302 -9.54 -6.52 30.09
C GLY A 302 -10.27 -5.93 28.87
N GLU A 303 -9.55 -5.28 27.96
CA GLU A 303 -10.17 -4.56 26.84
C GLU A 303 -10.50 -5.46 25.63
N ALA A 304 -9.74 -6.54 25.44
CA ALA A 304 -9.90 -7.53 24.36
C ALA A 304 -10.86 -8.68 24.71
N LYS A 305 -11.07 -8.95 26.00
CA LYS A 305 -11.88 -10.06 26.49
C LYS A 305 -13.29 -10.05 25.90
N GLY A 306 -13.70 -11.19 25.36
CA GLY A 306 -15.02 -11.40 24.77
C GLY A 306 -15.25 -10.61 23.47
N LYS A 307 -14.21 -10.02 22.86
CA LYS A 307 -14.33 -9.22 21.64
C LYS A 307 -13.57 -9.84 20.47
N VAL A 308 -13.93 -9.39 19.28
CA VAL A 308 -13.22 -9.69 18.03
C VAL A 308 -12.08 -8.72 17.84
N LEU A 309 -10.88 -9.21 17.55
CA LEU A 309 -9.72 -8.37 17.27
C LEU A 309 -9.73 -7.91 15.81
N ILE A 310 -9.47 -6.63 15.58
CA ILE A 310 -9.25 -6.05 14.25
C ILE A 310 -8.00 -5.16 14.27
N ASP A 311 -7.30 -5.07 13.13
CA ASP A 311 -6.17 -4.16 13.02
C ASP A 311 -6.62 -2.69 12.96
N SER A 312 -5.75 -1.78 13.38
CA SER A 312 -5.97 -0.32 13.23
C SER A 312 -6.29 0.14 11.81
N LYS A 313 -5.81 -0.59 10.79
CA LYS A 313 -6.07 -0.38 9.37
C LYS A 313 -7.32 -1.10 8.85
N ALA A 314 -8.01 -1.89 9.67
CA ALA A 314 -9.29 -2.46 9.28
C ALA A 314 -10.27 -1.34 8.91
N SER A 315 -11.06 -1.54 7.86
CA SER A 315 -11.96 -0.49 7.39
C SER A 315 -13.10 -0.22 8.37
N LEU A 316 -13.65 0.99 8.33
CA LEU A 316 -14.81 1.38 9.12
C LEU A 316 -16.01 0.45 8.84
N ALA A 317 -16.13 -0.07 7.62
CA ALA A 317 -17.15 -1.05 7.26
C ALA A 317 -17.02 -2.36 8.06
N VAL A 318 -15.80 -2.86 8.29
CA VAL A 318 -15.56 -4.05 9.13
C VAL A 318 -15.99 -3.78 10.57
N ALA A 319 -15.62 -2.62 11.12
CA ALA A 319 -16.00 -2.22 12.47
C ALA A 319 -17.53 -2.07 12.63
N HIS A 320 -18.20 -1.45 11.66
CA HIS A 320 -19.66 -1.33 11.65
C HIS A 320 -20.36 -2.69 11.56
N ALA A 321 -19.87 -3.60 10.72
CA ALA A 321 -20.45 -4.93 10.57
C ALA A 321 -20.32 -5.76 11.87
N LEU A 322 -19.21 -5.63 12.61
CA LEU A 322 -19.05 -6.28 13.91
C LEU A 322 -19.96 -5.66 14.99
N GLY A 323 -20.30 -4.38 14.88
CA GLY A 323 -21.09 -3.63 15.86
C GLY A 323 -20.22 -2.95 16.93
N GLU A 324 -20.62 -1.74 17.32
CA GLU A 324 -19.90 -0.97 18.33
C GLU A 324 -19.81 -1.74 19.66
N GLY A 325 -18.60 -1.80 20.25
CA GLY A 325 -18.35 -2.52 21.50
C GLY A 325 -18.06 -4.01 21.35
N HIS A 326 -18.26 -4.62 20.18
CA HIS A 326 -18.00 -6.06 19.93
C HIS A 326 -16.60 -6.35 19.39
N TYR A 327 -15.83 -5.31 19.05
CA TYR A 327 -14.47 -5.42 18.58
C TYR A 327 -13.48 -4.64 19.47
N HIS A 328 -12.21 -5.01 19.35
CA HIS A 328 -11.09 -4.28 19.93
C HIS A 328 -10.02 -4.07 18.86
N VAL A 329 -9.59 -2.81 18.72
CA VAL A 329 -8.58 -2.41 17.75
C VAL A 329 -7.20 -2.67 18.34
N VAL A 330 -6.44 -3.55 17.71
CA VAL A 330 -5.10 -3.95 18.16
C VAL A 330 -4.11 -3.85 17.01
N ARG A 331 -2.82 -3.88 17.33
CA ARG A 331 -1.77 -4.08 16.33
C ARG A 331 -1.83 -5.50 15.78
N SER A 332 -1.74 -5.67 14.46
CA SER A 332 -1.77 -7.00 13.86
C SER A 332 -0.63 -7.89 14.33
N SER A 333 -1.02 -8.99 14.97
CA SER A 333 -0.08 -10.02 15.40
C SER A 333 0.52 -10.84 14.25
N VAL A 334 -0.11 -10.78 13.07
CA VAL A 334 0.37 -11.37 11.81
C VAL A 334 1.41 -10.46 11.20
N ALA A 335 1.19 -9.14 11.17
CA ALA A 335 2.21 -8.16 10.76
C ALA A 335 3.51 -8.34 11.55
N ASP A 336 3.41 -8.45 12.88
CA ASP A 336 4.58 -8.63 13.74
C ASP A 336 5.28 -9.96 13.46
N ALA A 337 4.52 -11.06 13.32
CA ALA A 337 5.10 -12.38 13.05
C ALA A 337 5.85 -12.42 11.71
N LYS A 338 5.24 -11.92 10.62
CA LYS A 338 5.88 -11.92 9.29
C LYS A 338 6.99 -10.89 9.14
N SER A 339 7.09 -9.93 10.07
CA SER A 339 8.17 -8.94 10.04
C SER A 339 9.53 -9.58 10.36
N ILE A 340 9.55 -10.66 11.15
CA ILE A 340 10.74 -11.43 11.53
C ILE A 340 10.80 -12.69 10.64
N LYS A 341 11.82 -12.78 9.78
CA LYS A 341 11.90 -13.85 8.78
C LYS A 341 12.49 -15.09 9.42
N ASN A 342 11.94 -16.26 9.11
CA ASN A 342 12.53 -17.52 9.51
C ASN A 342 13.75 -17.88 8.63
N GLY A 343 14.45 -18.97 8.96
CA GLY A 343 15.65 -19.38 8.23
C GLY A 343 15.44 -19.58 6.72
N ALA A 344 14.34 -20.23 6.32
CA ALA A 344 14.05 -20.47 4.90
C ALA A 344 13.72 -19.18 4.16
N GLU A 345 12.95 -18.28 4.77
CA GLU A 345 12.65 -16.97 4.21
C GLU A 345 13.92 -16.12 4.06
N LEU A 346 14.81 -16.12 5.05
CA LEU A 346 16.10 -15.41 5.00
C LEU A 346 17.01 -15.96 3.88
N ASP A 347 17.10 -17.28 3.75
CA ASP A 347 17.89 -17.90 2.68
C ASP A 347 17.31 -17.60 1.29
N GLY A 348 15.98 -17.60 1.17
CA GLY A 348 15.29 -17.15 -0.04
C GLY A 348 15.59 -15.68 -0.38
N PHE A 349 15.55 -14.77 0.61
CA PHE A 349 15.94 -13.38 0.42
C PHE A 349 17.40 -13.25 -0.04
N ARG A 350 18.35 -13.97 0.58
CA ARG A 350 19.76 -13.94 0.15
C ARG A 350 19.92 -14.44 -1.29
N ASN A 351 19.32 -15.58 -1.61
CA ASN A 351 19.41 -16.17 -2.95
C ASN A 351 18.78 -15.27 -4.02
N SER A 352 17.68 -14.59 -3.70
CA SER A 352 17.01 -13.67 -4.62
C SER A 352 17.81 -12.41 -4.88
N HIS A 353 18.45 -11.85 -3.84
CA HIS A 353 19.35 -10.71 -4.01
C HIS A 353 20.62 -11.08 -4.79
N ILE A 354 21.16 -12.30 -4.63
CA ILE A 354 22.28 -12.78 -5.45
C ILE A 354 21.88 -12.88 -6.92
N ARG A 355 20.74 -13.51 -7.21
CA ARG A 355 20.21 -13.63 -8.58
C ARG A 355 19.96 -12.26 -9.20
N ASP A 356 19.28 -11.36 -8.49
CA ASP A 356 18.99 -10.02 -8.98
C ASP A 356 20.27 -9.18 -9.18
N GLY A 357 21.27 -9.38 -8.33
CA GLY A 357 22.61 -8.80 -8.49
C GLY A 357 23.27 -9.17 -9.81
N VAL A 358 23.06 -10.40 -10.31
CA VAL A 358 23.55 -10.83 -11.63
C VAL A 358 22.84 -10.06 -12.76
N ALA A 359 21.51 -9.90 -12.68
CA ALA A 359 20.78 -9.10 -13.67
C ALA A 359 21.25 -7.64 -13.69
N LEU A 360 21.44 -7.02 -12.52
CA LEU A 360 21.93 -5.65 -12.42
C LEU A 360 23.35 -5.48 -12.95
N ALA A 361 24.25 -6.43 -12.66
CA ALA A 361 25.62 -6.39 -13.19
C ALA A 361 25.64 -6.49 -14.72
N ARG A 362 24.85 -7.43 -15.29
CA ARG A 362 24.69 -7.56 -16.76
C ARG A 362 24.10 -6.28 -17.36
N TYR A 363 23.07 -5.74 -16.72
CA TYR A 363 22.38 -4.55 -17.17
C TYR A 363 23.30 -3.32 -17.20
N PHE A 364 23.98 -3.00 -16.09
CA PHE A 364 24.83 -1.82 -16.03
C PHE A 364 26.06 -1.92 -16.92
N ALA A 365 26.64 -3.13 -17.08
CA ALA A 365 27.72 -3.35 -18.03
C ALA A 365 27.26 -3.08 -19.48
N HIS A 366 26.09 -3.60 -19.86
CA HIS A 366 25.53 -3.38 -21.20
C HIS A 366 25.15 -1.91 -21.41
N LEU A 367 24.57 -1.25 -20.40
CA LEU A 367 24.25 0.17 -20.47
C LEU A 367 25.52 1.02 -20.67
N GLU A 368 26.59 0.74 -19.93
CA GLU A 368 27.88 1.41 -20.09
C GLU A 368 28.45 1.21 -21.50
N GLU A 369 28.51 -0.03 -21.99
CA GLU A 369 28.97 -0.35 -23.35
C GLU A 369 28.14 0.37 -24.42
N HIS A 370 26.81 0.38 -24.28
CA HIS A 370 25.91 1.02 -25.23
C HIS A 370 26.06 2.56 -25.23
N LEU A 371 26.18 3.18 -24.06
CA LEU A 371 26.35 4.64 -23.94
C LEU A 371 27.73 5.13 -24.39
N LEU A 372 28.79 4.36 -24.14
CA LEU A 372 30.16 4.71 -24.53
C LEU A 372 30.51 4.28 -25.96
N GLY A 373 29.78 3.30 -26.51
CA GLY A 373 29.95 2.79 -27.85
C GLY A 373 29.40 3.71 -28.95
N PRO A 374 29.65 3.37 -30.23
CA PRO A 374 29.22 4.15 -31.38
C PRO A 374 27.74 3.92 -31.77
N GLU A 375 27.04 3.01 -31.08
CA GLU A 375 25.65 2.64 -31.40
C GLU A 375 24.69 3.81 -31.15
N GLU A 376 23.79 4.06 -32.10
CA GLU A 376 22.77 5.12 -32.05
C GLU A 376 21.45 4.58 -32.64
N PRO A 377 20.27 5.08 -32.19
CA PRO A 377 20.10 6.06 -31.13
C PRO A 377 20.39 5.48 -29.74
N LYS A 378 20.84 6.30 -28.80
CA LYS A 378 20.93 5.90 -27.39
C LYS A 378 19.56 5.50 -26.85
N TRP A 379 19.55 4.56 -25.90
CA TRP A 379 18.31 4.16 -25.25
C TRP A 379 17.65 5.33 -24.52
N SER A 380 16.35 5.40 -24.67
CA SER A 380 15.50 6.16 -23.76
C SER A 380 15.42 5.52 -22.38
N GLU A 381 15.01 6.31 -21.39
CA GLU A 381 14.74 5.86 -20.02
C GLU A 381 13.80 4.63 -19.99
N TYR A 382 12.71 4.65 -20.78
CA TYR A 382 11.77 3.54 -20.90
C TYR A 382 12.42 2.28 -21.48
N GLN A 383 13.15 2.42 -22.59
CA GLN A 383 13.86 1.29 -23.20
C GLN A 383 14.88 0.67 -22.23
N ALA A 384 15.62 1.49 -21.49
CA ALA A 384 16.58 1.00 -20.51
C ALA A 384 15.90 0.23 -19.36
N ALA A 385 14.72 0.67 -18.90
CA ALA A 385 13.90 -0.07 -17.93
C ALA A 385 13.45 -1.44 -18.46
N GLN A 386 13.00 -1.49 -19.73
CA GLN A 386 12.60 -2.73 -20.39
C GLN A 386 13.77 -3.72 -20.55
N VAL A 387 14.98 -3.24 -20.84
CA VAL A 387 16.18 -4.08 -20.92
C VAL A 387 16.51 -4.72 -19.57
N LEU A 388 16.41 -3.97 -18.46
CA LEU A 388 16.64 -4.52 -17.12
C LEU A 388 15.57 -5.56 -16.74
N GLU A 389 14.30 -5.30 -17.04
CA GLU A 389 13.22 -6.27 -16.83
C GLU A 389 13.47 -7.56 -17.62
N ARG A 390 13.91 -7.47 -18.87
CA ARG A 390 14.28 -8.65 -19.67
C ARG A 390 15.36 -9.48 -18.98
N TYR A 391 16.43 -8.86 -18.49
CA TYR A 391 17.50 -9.58 -17.79
C TYR A 391 17.00 -10.29 -16.53
N ARG A 392 16.04 -9.70 -15.80
CA ARG A 392 15.40 -10.35 -14.65
C ARG A 392 14.49 -11.49 -15.07
N SER A 393 13.77 -11.34 -16.18
CA SER A 393 12.85 -12.36 -16.69
C SER A 393 13.52 -13.67 -17.10
N GLU A 394 14.82 -13.61 -17.42
CA GLU A 394 15.65 -14.79 -17.73
C GLU A 394 16.09 -15.57 -16.49
N LEU A 395 15.92 -15.01 -15.29
CA LEU A 395 16.39 -15.61 -14.04
C LEU A 395 15.38 -16.61 -13.48
N ASP A 396 15.92 -17.67 -12.87
CA ASP A 396 15.11 -18.65 -12.16
C ASP A 396 14.22 -18.00 -11.09
N LEU A 397 13.01 -18.54 -10.96
CA LEU A 397 12.01 -18.15 -9.97
C LEU A 397 11.39 -16.76 -10.16
N PHE A 398 11.72 -16.01 -11.22
CA PHE A 398 11.14 -14.69 -11.49
C PHE A 398 9.61 -14.74 -11.62
N LYS A 399 8.94 -13.74 -11.03
CA LYS A 399 7.47 -13.60 -10.99
C LYS A 399 6.96 -12.20 -11.34
N GLY A 400 7.81 -11.36 -11.93
CA GLY A 400 7.49 -9.98 -12.29
C GLY A 400 8.29 -8.97 -11.48
N LEU A 401 8.11 -7.69 -11.79
CA LEU A 401 8.74 -6.60 -11.03
C LEU A 401 8.07 -6.45 -9.66
N SER A 402 8.81 -5.91 -8.67
CA SER A 402 8.26 -5.58 -7.34
C SER A 402 7.72 -4.15 -7.26
N PHE A 403 7.99 -3.33 -8.27
CA PHE A 403 7.37 -2.03 -8.54
C PHE A 403 7.75 -1.58 -9.97
N THR A 404 7.13 -0.52 -10.49
CA THR A 404 7.55 0.07 -11.76
C THR A 404 8.97 0.61 -11.66
N THR A 405 9.88 0.14 -12.53
CA THR A 405 11.26 0.63 -12.58
C THR A 405 11.30 2.14 -12.80
N ILE A 406 11.96 2.85 -11.88
CA ILE A 406 12.37 4.24 -12.06
C ILE A 406 13.67 4.21 -12.85
N SER A 407 13.62 4.65 -14.09
CA SER A 407 14.80 4.85 -14.95
C SER A 407 14.80 6.32 -15.33
N SER A 408 15.81 7.06 -14.88
CA SER A 408 15.79 8.52 -14.97
C SER A 408 17.15 9.11 -15.30
N THR A 409 17.20 10.07 -16.22
CA THR A 409 18.40 10.78 -16.65
C THR A 409 18.29 12.28 -16.38
N GLY A 410 19.38 12.88 -15.91
CA GLY A 410 19.48 14.32 -15.68
C GLY A 410 18.37 14.85 -14.77
N PRO A 411 17.61 15.90 -15.17
CA PRO A 411 16.57 16.49 -14.34
C PRO A 411 15.47 15.53 -13.88
N ASN A 412 15.19 14.47 -14.64
CA ASN A 412 14.17 13.48 -14.26
C ASN A 412 14.55 12.73 -12.98
N GLY A 413 15.85 12.59 -12.69
CA GLY A 413 16.34 11.98 -11.45
C GLY A 413 16.04 12.79 -10.18
N ALA A 414 15.58 14.04 -10.31
CA ALA A 414 15.11 14.85 -9.18
C ALA A 414 13.63 14.61 -8.84
N ILE A 415 12.88 13.89 -9.69
CA ILE A 415 11.48 13.53 -9.46
C ILE A 415 11.47 12.16 -8.75
N ILE A 416 11.18 12.18 -7.45
CA ILE A 416 11.36 11.03 -6.54
C ILE A 416 10.71 9.74 -7.05
N HIS A 417 9.43 9.81 -7.48
CA HIS A 417 8.69 8.67 -8.03
C HIS A 417 8.44 8.88 -9.53
N TYR A 418 9.50 9.14 -10.28
CA TYR A 418 9.43 9.23 -11.73
C TYR A 418 9.11 7.87 -12.35
N SER A 419 8.16 7.84 -13.30
CA SER A 419 7.92 6.70 -14.15
C SER A 419 8.20 7.11 -15.59
N PRO A 420 9.17 6.49 -16.29
CA PRO A 420 9.47 6.87 -17.66
C PRO A 420 8.27 6.56 -18.57
N PRO A 421 7.71 7.54 -19.28
CA PRO A 421 6.63 7.29 -20.21
C PRO A 421 7.15 6.46 -21.39
N GLU A 422 6.30 5.64 -22.00
CA GLU A 422 6.64 4.87 -23.20
C GLU A 422 6.92 5.79 -24.39
N GLU A 423 6.03 6.76 -24.63
CA GLU A 423 6.20 7.78 -25.66
C GLU A 423 6.83 9.06 -25.09
N GLY A 424 7.77 9.66 -25.83
CA GLY A 424 8.41 10.92 -25.44
C GLY A 424 9.40 10.81 -24.27
N SER A 425 9.76 9.58 -23.88
CA SER A 425 10.77 9.28 -22.86
C SER A 425 12.12 9.92 -23.18
N ALA A 426 12.83 10.43 -22.17
CA ALA A 426 14.10 11.11 -22.40
C ALA A 426 15.20 10.12 -22.82
N GLU A 427 16.06 10.53 -23.74
CA GLU A 427 17.26 9.80 -24.13
C GLU A 427 18.33 9.87 -23.04
N ILE A 428 18.91 8.73 -22.66
CA ILE A 428 19.97 8.66 -21.64
C ILE A 428 21.27 9.20 -22.21
N LYS A 429 21.87 10.17 -21.50
CA LYS A 429 23.12 10.82 -21.91
C LYS A 429 24.23 10.52 -20.92
N LYS A 430 25.41 10.20 -21.43
CA LYS A 430 26.57 9.89 -20.58
C LYS A 430 27.05 11.09 -19.75
N GLU A 431 26.80 12.31 -20.23
CA GLU A 431 27.13 13.57 -19.55
C GLU A 431 26.15 13.94 -18.43
N GLN A 432 25.17 13.08 -18.14
CA GLN A 432 24.16 13.30 -17.11
C GLN A 432 24.21 12.18 -16.06
N ILE A 433 23.75 12.51 -14.86
CA ILE A 433 23.41 11.51 -13.86
C ILE A 433 22.32 10.59 -14.40
N TYR A 434 22.51 9.28 -14.23
CA TYR A 434 21.51 8.26 -14.47
C TYR A 434 21.15 7.59 -13.13
N LEU A 435 19.88 7.61 -12.75
CA LEU A 435 19.36 6.92 -11.56
C LEU A 435 18.42 5.81 -12.00
N CYS A 436 18.69 4.61 -11.50
CA CYS A 436 17.86 3.43 -11.69
C CYS A 436 17.43 2.88 -10.32
N ASP A 437 16.13 2.95 -10.03
CA ASP A 437 15.51 2.31 -8.88
C ASP A 437 14.58 1.20 -9.36
N SER A 438 14.80 -0.02 -8.89
CA SER A 438 14.12 -1.18 -9.47
C SER A 438 14.15 -2.40 -8.58
N GLY A 439 13.24 -3.34 -8.81
CA GLY A 439 13.20 -4.58 -8.06
C GLY A 439 12.34 -5.66 -8.73
N ALA A 440 12.43 -6.87 -8.20
CA ALA A 440 11.71 -8.03 -8.71
C ALA A 440 11.06 -8.85 -7.61
N GLN A 441 9.98 -9.54 -7.98
CA GLN A 441 9.42 -10.65 -7.24
C GLN A 441 10.03 -11.96 -7.74
N PHE A 442 10.52 -12.76 -6.82
CA PHE A 442 10.90 -14.16 -7.02
C PHE A 442 10.04 -15.04 -6.13
N LEU A 443 9.90 -16.34 -6.46
CA LEU A 443 9.16 -17.28 -5.60
C LEU A 443 9.69 -17.35 -4.16
N ASP A 444 10.97 -17.04 -3.96
CA ASP A 444 11.66 -17.14 -2.68
C ASP A 444 12.09 -15.78 -2.09
N GLY A 445 11.73 -14.66 -2.70
CA GLY A 445 12.05 -13.34 -2.13
C GLY A 445 11.65 -12.18 -3.02
N THR A 446 11.77 -10.98 -2.46
CA THR A 446 11.48 -9.70 -3.13
C THR A 446 12.73 -8.83 -3.06
N THR A 447 13.12 -8.21 -4.17
CA THR A 447 14.24 -7.28 -4.23
C THR A 447 13.76 -5.85 -4.46
N ASP A 448 14.59 -4.90 -4.02
CA ASP A 448 14.42 -3.46 -4.17
C ASP A 448 15.81 -2.81 -4.06
N VAL A 449 16.25 -2.12 -5.11
CA VAL A 449 17.60 -1.58 -5.18
C VAL A 449 17.70 -0.40 -6.13
N THR A 450 18.29 0.67 -5.60
CA THR A 450 18.65 1.87 -6.36
C THR A 450 20.15 1.95 -6.62
N ARG A 451 20.54 2.38 -7.81
CA ARG A 451 21.91 2.83 -8.13
C ARG A 451 21.88 4.13 -8.92
N THR A 452 22.85 4.99 -8.65
CA THR A 452 23.07 6.24 -9.37
C THR A 452 24.45 6.22 -10.00
N TRP A 453 24.50 6.47 -11.30
CA TRP A 453 25.70 6.42 -12.14
C TRP A 453 25.92 7.76 -12.84
N HIS A 454 27.16 7.97 -13.27
CA HIS A 454 27.53 8.99 -14.25
C HIS A 454 28.52 8.35 -15.22
N PHE A 455 28.22 8.34 -16.52
CA PHE A 455 29.03 7.63 -17.53
C PHE A 455 30.06 8.53 -18.25
N GLY A 456 30.07 9.83 -17.93
CA GLY A 456 31.06 10.81 -18.35
C GLY A 456 31.85 11.38 -17.17
N THR A 457 32.09 12.69 -17.15
CA THR A 457 32.72 13.38 -16.01
C THR A 457 31.68 14.15 -15.18
N PRO A 458 31.35 13.72 -13.94
CA PRO A 458 30.40 14.44 -13.10
C PRO A 458 30.98 15.75 -12.58
N THR A 459 30.10 16.72 -12.34
CA THR A 459 30.40 18.00 -11.70
C THR A 459 30.76 17.83 -10.23
N GLU A 460 31.38 18.87 -9.64
CA GLU A 460 31.73 18.86 -8.22
C GLU A 460 30.50 18.80 -7.31
N GLU A 461 29.39 19.42 -7.69
CA GLU A 461 28.15 19.36 -6.90
C GLU A 461 27.50 17.97 -6.96
N GLU A 462 27.48 17.31 -8.12
CA GLU A 462 26.97 15.93 -8.24
C GLU A 462 27.80 14.97 -7.38
N LYS A 463 29.14 15.07 -7.42
CA LYS A 463 30.03 14.27 -6.55
C LYS A 463 29.77 14.54 -5.08
N ARG A 464 29.61 15.82 -4.71
CA ARG A 464 29.35 16.22 -3.32
C ARG A 464 28.03 15.64 -2.83
N ALA A 465 26.94 15.84 -3.55
CA ALA A 465 25.62 15.34 -3.21
C ALA A 465 25.62 13.80 -3.09
N PHE A 466 26.17 13.09 -4.09
CA PHE A 466 26.32 11.64 -4.07
C PHE A 466 27.11 11.16 -2.84
N THR A 467 28.23 11.82 -2.55
CA THR A 467 29.07 11.47 -1.39
C THR A 467 28.33 11.67 -0.07
N ARG A 468 27.53 12.73 0.09
CA ARG A 468 26.72 12.94 1.31
C ARG A 468 25.67 11.84 1.50
N VAL A 469 24.99 11.45 0.43
CA VAL A 469 24.04 10.32 0.47
C VAL A 469 24.75 9.02 0.82
N LEU A 470 25.91 8.74 0.20
CA LEU A 470 26.71 7.56 0.48
C LEU A 470 27.21 7.52 1.93
N GLN A 471 27.63 8.66 2.49
CA GLN A 471 28.00 8.77 3.90
C GLN A 471 26.83 8.38 4.82
N GLY A 472 25.62 8.85 4.54
CA GLY A 472 24.42 8.47 5.27
C GLY A 472 24.10 6.97 5.15
N HIS A 473 24.19 6.43 3.94
CA HIS A 473 23.97 5.01 3.67
C HIS A 473 24.93 4.12 4.48
N ILE A 474 26.24 4.39 4.40
CA ILE A 474 27.25 3.66 5.17
C ILE A 474 27.03 3.82 6.67
N SER A 475 26.63 5.02 7.12
CA SER A 475 26.39 5.29 8.54
C SER A 475 25.26 4.45 9.13
N ILE A 476 24.25 4.07 8.34
CA ILE A 476 23.21 3.12 8.77
C ILE A 476 23.70 1.68 8.63
N ASP A 477 24.28 1.33 7.48
CA ASP A 477 24.72 -0.04 7.17
C ASP A 477 25.72 -0.60 8.20
N THR A 478 26.55 0.28 8.75
CA THR A 478 27.57 -0.08 9.76
C THR A 478 27.15 0.22 11.21
N ALA A 479 25.91 0.66 11.44
CA ALA A 479 25.43 1.02 12.76
C ALA A 479 25.32 -0.20 13.69
N VAL A 480 25.79 -0.05 14.94
CA VAL A 480 25.58 -1.03 16.01
C VAL A 480 24.67 -0.41 17.06
N PHE A 481 23.57 -1.09 17.38
CA PHE A 481 22.55 -0.60 18.30
C PHE A 481 21.94 -1.74 19.14
N PRO A 482 21.38 -1.44 20.33
CA PRO A 482 20.72 -2.44 21.16
C PRO A 482 19.48 -3.04 20.48
N ASN A 483 19.22 -4.33 20.74
CA ASN A 483 17.97 -4.96 20.33
C ASN A 483 16.75 -4.20 20.91
N GLY A 484 15.69 -4.04 20.12
CA GLY A 484 14.51 -3.26 20.47
C GLY A 484 14.60 -1.76 20.14
N THR A 485 15.74 -1.27 19.63
CA THR A 485 15.82 0.11 19.12
C THR A 485 14.87 0.29 17.94
N THR A 486 13.96 1.25 18.02
CA THR A 486 13.01 1.52 16.93
C THR A 486 13.73 2.11 15.73
N GLY A 487 13.33 1.73 14.52
CA GLY A 487 13.90 2.28 13.28
C GLY A 487 13.94 3.80 13.27
N TYR A 488 12.88 4.49 13.72
CA TYR A 488 12.85 5.96 13.76
C TYR A 488 14.12 6.63 14.33
N VAL A 489 14.78 6.03 15.33
CA VAL A 489 16.00 6.57 15.95
C VAL A 489 17.20 6.58 15.01
N LEU A 490 17.30 5.66 14.05
CA LEU A 490 18.46 5.59 13.15
C LEU A 490 18.29 6.46 11.88
N ASP A 491 17.12 7.04 11.63
CA ASP A 491 16.86 7.87 10.43
C ASP A 491 17.81 9.09 10.38
N ALA A 492 18.13 9.67 11.54
CA ALA A 492 19.09 10.77 11.64
C ALA A 492 20.50 10.39 11.17
N PHE A 493 20.89 9.11 11.22
CA PHE A 493 22.20 8.66 10.76
C PHE A 493 22.33 8.77 9.23
N ALA A 494 21.24 8.55 8.49
CA ALA A 494 21.21 8.78 7.04
C ALA A 494 21.34 10.26 6.67
N ARG A 495 20.83 11.16 7.51
CA ARG A 495 20.64 12.59 7.15
C ARG A 495 21.76 13.49 7.62
N ARG A 496 22.47 13.12 8.68
CA ARG A 496 23.47 13.97 9.35
C ARG A 496 24.46 14.61 8.38
N ALA A 497 24.94 13.86 7.39
CA ALA A 497 25.90 14.36 6.40
C ALA A 497 25.31 15.43 5.46
N LEU A 498 24.03 15.29 5.10
CA LEU A 498 23.30 16.28 4.29
C LEU A 498 22.93 17.52 5.12
N TRP A 499 22.49 17.34 6.36
CA TRP A 499 22.13 18.45 7.24
C TRP A 499 23.31 19.37 7.56
N ALA A 500 24.53 18.82 7.66
CA ALA A 500 25.75 19.61 7.81
C ALA A 500 25.96 20.62 6.67
N ASP A 501 25.37 20.34 5.52
CA ASP A 501 25.45 21.11 4.29
C ASP A 501 24.16 21.93 4.03
N GLY A 502 23.19 21.90 4.95
CA GLY A 502 21.89 22.56 4.80
C GLY A 502 20.94 21.86 3.82
N LEU A 503 21.19 20.60 3.49
CA LEU A 503 20.43 19.78 2.54
C LEU A 503 19.60 18.71 3.26
N ASP A 504 18.56 18.20 2.60
CA ASP A 504 17.74 17.07 3.06
C ASP A 504 17.04 16.39 1.86
N TYR A 505 16.49 15.19 2.05
CA TYR A 505 15.59 14.53 1.09
C TYR A 505 14.19 14.33 1.68
N ARG A 506 13.16 14.51 0.83
CA ARG A 506 11.74 14.54 1.25
C ARG A 506 11.06 13.17 1.31
N GLN A 507 11.81 12.15 1.70
CA GLN A 507 11.34 10.78 1.93
C GLN A 507 11.97 10.22 3.22
N VAL A 508 11.39 9.17 3.80
CA VAL A 508 11.90 8.54 5.04
C VAL A 508 13.00 7.54 4.68
N SER A 509 14.05 7.41 5.52
CA SER A 509 14.97 6.29 5.37
C SER A 509 14.27 4.98 5.79
N ALA A 510 14.39 3.94 4.97
CA ALA A 510 13.87 2.61 5.26
C ALA A 510 15.03 1.60 5.28
N TRP A 511 15.03 0.71 6.27
CA TRP A 511 15.97 -0.40 6.35
C TRP A 511 15.32 -1.58 7.07
N LYS A 512 15.79 -2.78 6.75
CA LYS A 512 15.37 -4.02 7.39
C LYS A 512 16.63 -4.70 7.91
N THR A 513 16.70 -4.92 9.21
CA THR A 513 17.71 -5.81 9.78
C THR A 513 17.33 -7.24 9.44
N MET A 514 18.25 -8.01 8.85
CA MET A 514 18.10 -9.45 8.64
C MET A 514 18.39 -10.23 9.92
#